data_AF-A0A9N8DGT0-F1
#
_entry.id   AF-A0A9N8DGT0-F1
#
_cell.length_a   1.000
_cell.length_b   1.000
_cell.length_c   1.000
_cell.angle_alpha   90.00
_cell.angle_beta   90.00
_cell.angle_gamma   90.00
#
_symmetry.space_group_name_H-M   'P 1'
#
loop_
_entity.id
_entity.type
_entity.pdbx_description
1 polymer ?
#
loop_
_entity_poly.entity_id
_entity_poly.type
_entity_poly.pdbx_seq_one_letter_code
_entity_poly.pdbx_strand_id
1 'polypeptide(L)'
;MADPAPDSAVATSAQSAAAAADSSVTTHTPLHCRWTLWYDNPRFAPAGTLWKDNLKRCGSFQSVEAFWRCYNNLKPPSQLSLNSNYHIFREGILPTWEDPTNIDGGKFVYTMQKKISKTGVCDESWMFTVLAVIGETLDLDGDQVVGAVVSIRKSQDRIALWIKSSDKHICRNIGLRWKKALDIHKVNLKFQVHRDVFSVRLREDEWYCLARQVPWRHYATIRSKQAFQVILY
;
A
#
# COMPACT_ATOMS: atom_id res chain seq x y z
N MET A 1 48.31 -48.77 -40.69
CA MET A 1 49.08 -47.56 -40.37
C MET A 1 48.52 -46.45 -41.24
N ALA A 2 48.11 -45.35 -40.61
CA ALA A 2 47.60 -44.09 -41.17
C ALA A 2 46.12 -44.04 -41.63
N ASP A 3 45.44 -43.08 -41.00
CA ASP A 3 44.03 -42.68 -41.00
C ASP A 3 43.58 -41.85 -42.24
N PRO A 4 42.26 -41.58 -42.38
CA PRO A 4 41.61 -41.03 -43.59
C PRO A 4 41.20 -39.55 -43.48
N ALA A 5 40.91 -38.89 -44.62
CA ALA A 5 40.17 -37.61 -44.73
C ALA A 5 39.78 -37.32 -46.23
N PRO A 6 38.90 -36.34 -46.56
CA PRO A 6 37.48 -36.61 -46.85
C PRO A 6 36.87 -35.81 -48.06
N ASP A 7 35.54 -35.95 -48.20
CA ASP A 7 34.52 -35.01 -48.74
C ASP A 7 34.30 -34.75 -50.26
N SER A 8 33.05 -35.02 -50.71
CA SER A 8 32.23 -34.14 -51.56
C SER A 8 30.77 -34.66 -51.58
N ALA A 9 29.85 -34.05 -50.83
CA ALA A 9 28.97 -32.92 -51.20
C ALA A 9 27.78 -33.31 -52.12
N VAL A 10 26.61 -33.57 -51.51
CA VAL A 10 25.29 -33.47 -52.16
C VAL A 10 24.43 -32.52 -51.32
N ALA A 11 24.08 -31.38 -51.92
CA ALA A 11 23.26 -30.34 -51.31
C ALA A 11 21.77 -30.61 -51.58
N THR A 12 20.97 -30.74 -50.52
CA THR A 12 19.50 -30.71 -50.58
C THR A 12 19.03 -29.37 -50.05
N SER A 13 18.49 -28.53 -50.94
CA SER A 13 17.92 -27.23 -50.61
C SER A 13 16.54 -27.38 -49.94
N ALA A 14 16.46 -26.98 -48.68
CA ALA A 14 15.22 -26.74 -47.93
C ALA A 14 14.94 -25.24 -47.85
N GLN A 15 13.75 -24.80 -48.28
CA GLN A 15 13.07 -23.51 -48.03
C GLN A 15 11.75 -23.60 -48.84
N SER A 16 10.54 -23.24 -48.39
CA SER A 16 10.13 -22.27 -47.38
C SER A 16 8.68 -22.58 -46.94
N ALA A 17 8.44 -22.70 -45.63
CA ALA A 17 7.12 -22.52 -45.03
C ALA A 17 7.26 -21.35 -44.05
N ALA A 18 7.01 -20.13 -44.55
CA ALA A 18 6.97 -18.95 -43.71
C ALA A 18 5.73 -19.05 -42.81
N ALA A 19 6.01 -19.09 -41.50
CA ALA A 19 5.03 -19.10 -40.45
C ALA A 19 4.09 -17.90 -40.55
N ALA A 20 2.79 -18.17 -40.61
CA ALA A 20 1.77 -17.21 -40.26
C ALA A 20 1.94 -16.88 -38.77
N ALA A 21 2.59 -15.75 -38.48
CA ALA A 21 2.52 -15.14 -37.17
C ALA A 21 1.10 -14.60 -37.00
N ASP A 22 0.30 -15.32 -36.21
CA ASP A 22 -0.99 -14.87 -35.72
C ASP A 22 -0.77 -13.60 -34.87
N SER A 23 -0.97 -12.44 -35.49
CA SER A 23 -1.00 -11.16 -34.80
C SER A 23 -2.29 -11.06 -34.00
N SER A 24 -2.36 -11.79 -32.89
CA SER A 24 -3.44 -11.65 -31.92
C SER A 24 -3.43 -10.22 -31.38
N VAL A 25 -4.41 -9.42 -31.82
CA VAL A 25 -4.69 -8.09 -31.27
C VAL A 25 -5.00 -8.29 -29.78
N THR A 26 -4.01 -8.06 -28.92
CA THR A 26 -4.21 -8.09 -27.47
C THR A 26 -4.99 -6.83 -27.11
N THR A 27 -6.33 -6.90 -27.11
CA THR A 27 -7.19 -5.85 -26.57
C THR A 27 -6.89 -5.73 -25.08
N HIS A 28 -6.07 -4.73 -24.73
CA HIS A 28 -5.80 -4.36 -23.35
C HIS A 28 -7.06 -3.75 -22.74
N THR A 29 -7.45 -4.23 -21.56
CA THR A 29 -8.57 -3.68 -20.78
C THR A 29 -8.05 -2.50 -19.96
N PRO A 30 -8.35 -1.23 -20.33
CA PRO A 30 -7.81 -0.07 -19.63
C PRO A 30 -8.44 0.09 -18.24
N LEU A 31 -7.64 0.56 -17.28
CA LEU A 31 -8.13 1.06 -16.00
C LEU A 31 -8.49 2.54 -16.12
N HIS A 32 -9.44 3.00 -15.31
CA HIS A 32 -9.87 4.39 -15.29
C HIS A 32 -8.74 5.35 -14.87
N CYS A 33 -7.96 4.95 -13.86
CA CYS A 33 -6.78 5.68 -13.39
C CYS A 33 -5.48 4.89 -13.56
N ARG A 34 -4.37 5.61 -13.64
CA ARG A 34 -3.02 5.02 -13.53
C ARG A 34 -2.64 4.85 -12.06
N TRP A 35 -2.11 3.69 -11.73
CA TRP A 35 -1.72 3.33 -10.37
C TRP A 35 -0.23 3.02 -10.30
N THR A 36 0.39 3.32 -9.16
CA THR A 36 1.78 2.99 -8.87
C THR A 36 1.89 2.20 -7.58
N LEU A 37 2.62 1.08 -7.65
CA LEU A 37 2.93 0.24 -6.52
C LEU A 37 4.34 0.55 -6.01
N TRP A 38 4.45 0.69 -4.70
CA TRP A 38 5.67 0.97 -3.98
C TRP A 38 5.90 -0.05 -2.86
N TYR A 39 7.16 -0.22 -2.50
CA TYR A 39 7.61 -1.05 -1.39
C TYR A 39 8.61 -0.27 -0.54
N ASP A 40 8.47 -0.35 0.78
CA ASP A 40 9.49 0.11 1.71
C ASP A 40 9.73 -0.92 2.82
N ASN A 41 10.94 -0.88 3.36
CA ASN A 41 11.26 -1.56 4.60
C ASN A 41 12.26 -0.72 5.39
N PRO A 42 11.84 -0.05 6.48
CA PRO A 42 12.73 0.80 7.29
C PRO A 42 13.92 0.05 7.89
N ARG A 43 13.83 -1.27 8.08
CA ARG A 43 14.92 -2.09 8.64
C ARG A 43 16.09 -2.24 7.68
N PHE A 44 15.85 -2.17 6.38
CA PHE A 44 16.88 -2.31 5.35
C PHE A 44 17.39 -0.95 4.84
N ALA A 45 16.82 0.16 5.32
CA ALA A 45 17.29 1.49 5.01
C ALA A 45 18.61 1.77 5.76
N PRO A 46 19.64 2.35 5.10
CA PRO A 46 20.81 2.87 5.79
C PRO A 46 20.42 3.89 6.87
N ALA A 47 21.19 3.95 7.96
CA ALA A 47 20.94 4.91 9.03
C ALA A 47 20.98 6.35 8.49
N GLY A 48 19.97 7.16 8.84
CA GLY A 48 19.85 8.55 8.38
C GLY A 48 19.13 8.74 7.04
N THR A 49 18.73 7.66 6.36
CA THR A 49 17.96 7.76 5.11
C THR A 49 16.55 8.27 5.40
N LEU A 50 16.12 9.31 4.67
CA LEU A 50 14.75 9.80 4.76
C LEU A 50 13.79 8.71 4.25
N TRP A 51 12.59 8.63 4.83
CA TRP A 51 11.60 7.63 4.44
C TRP A 51 11.28 7.67 2.93
N LYS A 52 11.25 8.87 2.34
CA LYS A 52 11.00 9.08 0.90
C LYS A 52 12.04 8.36 0.03
N ASP A 53 13.29 8.34 0.46
CA ASP A 53 14.40 7.73 -0.27
C ASP A 53 14.45 6.20 -0.10
N ASN A 54 13.76 5.67 0.91
CA ASN A 54 13.59 4.22 1.11
C ASN A 54 12.42 3.64 0.29
N LEU A 55 11.62 4.49 -0.36
CA LEU A 55 10.46 4.08 -1.12
C LEU A 55 10.89 3.56 -2.50
N LYS A 56 10.76 2.25 -2.72
CA LYS A 56 11.12 1.59 -3.98
C LYS A 56 9.88 1.44 -4.86
N ARG A 57 9.92 1.98 -6.07
CA ARG A 57 8.84 1.78 -7.06
C ARG A 57 8.92 0.35 -7.61
N CYS A 58 7.90 -0.46 -7.36
CA CYS A 58 7.78 -1.81 -7.91
C CYS A 58 7.30 -1.78 -9.37
N GLY A 59 6.39 -0.85 -9.69
CA GLY A 59 5.86 -0.70 -11.03
C GLY A 59 4.68 0.27 -11.09
N SER A 60 4.34 0.71 -12.29
CA SER A 60 3.12 1.50 -12.56
C SER A 60 2.34 0.85 -13.69
N PHE A 61 1.02 0.94 -13.64
CA PHE A 61 0.13 0.28 -14.60
C PHE A 61 -1.15 1.07 -14.83
N GLN A 62 -1.69 0.96 -16.04
CA GLN A 62 -2.93 1.59 -16.51
C GLN A 62 -3.86 0.59 -17.24
N SER A 63 -3.53 -0.70 -17.24
CA SER A 63 -4.39 -1.76 -17.77
C SER A 63 -4.45 -2.93 -16.79
N VAL A 64 -5.51 -3.73 -16.88
CA VAL A 64 -5.71 -4.92 -16.03
C VAL A 64 -4.59 -5.95 -16.27
N GLU A 65 -4.14 -6.12 -17.51
CA GLU A 65 -3.07 -7.08 -17.82
C GLU A 65 -1.72 -6.59 -17.28
N ALA A 66 -1.44 -5.28 -17.37
CA ALA A 66 -0.23 -4.69 -16.79
C ALA A 66 -0.23 -4.82 -15.26
N PHE A 67 -1.40 -4.66 -14.62
CA PHE A 67 -1.57 -4.93 -13.20
C PHE A 67 -1.20 -6.37 -12.86
N TRP A 68 -1.80 -7.37 -13.52
CA TRP A 68 -1.50 -8.78 -13.22
C TRP A 68 -0.06 -9.18 -13.51
N ARG A 69 0.56 -8.63 -14.56
CA ARG A 69 2.00 -8.80 -14.83
C ARG A 69 2.87 -8.27 -13.69
N CYS A 70 2.51 -7.13 -13.11
CA CYS A 70 3.22 -6.58 -11.96
C CYS A 70 2.95 -7.42 -10.70
N TYR A 71 1.67 -7.66 -10.39
CA TYR A 71 1.24 -8.29 -9.15
C TYR A 71 1.71 -9.75 -9.01
N ASN A 72 1.68 -10.53 -10.09
CA ASN A 72 2.10 -11.94 -10.06
C ASN A 72 3.60 -12.13 -9.77
N ASN A 73 4.42 -11.10 -9.99
CA ASN A 73 5.84 -11.12 -9.67
C ASN A 73 6.16 -10.61 -8.25
N LEU A 74 5.13 -10.19 -7.49
CA LEU A 74 5.30 -9.73 -6.12
C LEU A 74 5.25 -10.91 -5.14
N LYS A 75 6.03 -10.78 -4.06
CA LYS A 75 5.84 -11.65 -2.90
C LYS A 75 4.53 -11.28 -2.20
N PRO A 76 3.70 -12.25 -1.80
CA PRO A 76 2.51 -11.97 -1.02
C PRO A 76 2.86 -11.33 0.33
N PRO A 77 1.98 -10.51 0.92
CA PRO A 77 2.23 -9.83 2.20
C PRO A 77 2.71 -10.76 3.33
N SER A 78 2.19 -11.98 3.41
CA SER A 78 2.57 -12.98 4.41
C SER A 78 4.04 -13.43 4.34
N GLN A 79 4.65 -13.35 3.15
CA GLN A 79 6.05 -13.74 2.90
C GLN A 79 7.03 -12.56 2.98
N LEU A 80 6.54 -11.35 3.25
CA LEU A 80 7.41 -10.20 3.43
C LEU A 80 8.16 -10.26 4.76
N SER A 81 9.35 -9.65 4.77
CA SER A 81 10.08 -9.42 6.01
C SER A 81 9.27 -8.50 6.94
N LEU A 82 9.49 -8.66 8.24
CA LEU A 82 8.90 -7.78 9.25
C LEU A 82 9.23 -6.30 8.94
N ASN A 83 8.28 -5.42 9.27
CA ASN A 83 8.35 -3.98 9.03
C ASN A 83 8.26 -3.56 7.56
N SER A 84 8.08 -4.50 6.63
CA SER A 84 7.78 -4.18 5.24
C SER A 84 6.40 -3.55 5.09
N ASN A 85 6.25 -2.68 4.09
CA ASN A 85 4.97 -2.22 3.62
C ASN A 85 4.91 -2.23 2.08
N TYR A 86 3.71 -2.51 1.56
CA TYR A 86 3.37 -2.19 0.18
C TYR A 86 2.37 -1.05 0.16
N HIS A 87 2.53 -0.18 -0.83
CA HIS A 87 1.67 0.99 -1.04
C HIS A 87 1.19 0.97 -2.48
N ILE A 88 -0.12 1.05 -2.70
CA ILE A 88 -0.70 1.28 -4.02
C ILE A 88 -1.42 2.62 -4.01
N PHE A 89 -0.98 3.54 -4.85
CA PHE A 89 -1.55 4.89 -4.91
C PHE A 89 -1.78 5.30 -6.35
N ARG A 90 -2.73 6.21 -6.56
CA ARG A 90 -2.90 6.86 -7.85
C ARG A 90 -1.60 7.55 -8.27
N GLU A 91 -1.35 7.55 -9.55
CA GLU A 91 -0.19 8.24 -10.11
C GLU A 91 -0.21 9.73 -9.72
N GLY A 92 0.97 10.27 -9.41
CA GLY A 92 1.13 11.67 -9.01
C GLY A 92 0.88 11.91 -7.53
N ILE A 93 0.23 10.98 -6.83
CA ILE A 93 0.02 11.06 -5.38
C ILE A 93 1.09 10.22 -4.68
N LEU A 94 1.90 10.89 -3.86
CA LEU A 94 2.84 10.17 -3.01
C LEU A 94 2.09 9.52 -1.84
N PRO A 95 2.52 8.34 -1.36
CA PRO A 95 1.98 7.69 -0.16
C PRO A 95 2.35 8.43 1.14
N THR A 96 2.33 9.77 1.11
CA THR A 96 2.65 10.67 2.21
C THR A 96 1.41 11.43 2.63
N TRP A 97 1.26 11.58 3.93
CA TRP A 97 0.29 12.49 4.53
C TRP A 97 0.58 13.96 4.23
N GLU A 98 1.80 14.29 3.78
CA GLU A 98 2.23 15.64 3.34
C GLU A 98 1.69 16.02 1.96
N ASP A 99 1.18 15.05 1.19
CA ASP A 99 0.58 15.34 -0.11
C ASP A 99 -0.69 16.19 0.11
N PRO A 100 -0.86 17.34 -0.57
CA PRO A 100 -2.03 18.20 -0.41
C PRO A 100 -3.36 17.45 -0.52
N THR A 101 -3.40 16.39 -1.33
CA THR A 101 -4.59 15.55 -1.54
C THR A 101 -4.93 14.70 -0.31
N ASN A 102 -3.96 14.42 0.55
CA ASN A 102 -4.10 13.56 1.71
C ASN A 102 -4.33 14.33 3.03
N ILE A 103 -4.04 15.65 3.09
CA ILE A 103 -4.03 16.42 4.34
C ILE A 103 -5.42 16.51 4.98
N ASP A 104 -6.45 16.80 4.18
CA ASP A 104 -7.84 16.97 4.65
C ASP A 104 -8.61 15.65 4.74
N GLY A 105 -7.95 14.55 4.36
CA GLY A 105 -8.50 13.22 4.31
C GLY A 105 -8.21 12.38 5.55
N GLY A 106 -8.24 11.08 5.34
CA GLY A 106 -7.95 10.12 6.38
C GLY A 106 -7.82 8.71 5.83
N LYS A 107 -7.79 7.76 6.75
CA LYS A 107 -7.68 6.35 6.40
C LYS A 107 -8.54 5.46 7.28
N PHE A 108 -9.12 4.44 6.68
CA PHE A 108 -9.63 3.30 7.43
C PHE A 108 -8.48 2.33 7.72
N VAL A 109 -8.44 1.76 8.93
CA VAL A 109 -7.44 0.76 9.29
C VAL A 109 -8.11 -0.54 9.69
N TYR A 110 -7.86 -1.58 8.90
CA TYR A 110 -8.18 -2.95 9.25
C TYR A 110 -6.96 -3.60 9.91
N THR A 111 -7.11 -4.02 11.17
CA THR A 111 -6.03 -4.63 11.95
C THR A 111 -6.32 -6.10 12.18
N MET A 112 -5.35 -6.95 11.83
CA MET A 112 -5.42 -8.39 11.97
C MET A 112 -4.39 -8.87 12.98
N GLN A 113 -4.79 -9.73 13.91
CA GLN A 113 -3.83 -10.40 14.78
C GLN A 113 -2.94 -11.33 13.97
N LYS A 114 -1.65 -11.46 14.36
CA LYS A 114 -0.68 -12.25 13.59
C LYS A 114 -1.12 -13.70 13.38
N LYS A 115 -1.82 -14.30 14.35
CA LYS A 115 -2.36 -15.66 14.25
C LYS A 115 -3.33 -15.81 13.07
N ILE A 116 -4.23 -14.85 12.89
CA ILE A 116 -5.21 -14.84 11.80
C ILE A 116 -4.54 -14.46 10.48
N SER A 117 -3.67 -13.45 10.49
CA SER A 117 -2.95 -13.03 9.28
C SER A 117 -2.19 -14.18 8.62
N LYS A 118 -1.54 -15.04 9.42
CA LYS A 118 -0.78 -16.21 8.93
C LYS A 118 -1.63 -17.32 8.31
N THR A 119 -2.97 -17.30 8.46
CA THR A 119 -3.84 -18.29 7.82
C THR A 119 -4.20 -17.94 6.37
N GLY A 120 -3.61 -16.88 5.79
CA GLY A 120 -3.86 -16.41 4.42
C GLY A 120 -4.79 -15.20 4.34
N VAL A 121 -5.51 -14.89 5.43
CA VAL A 121 -6.49 -13.78 5.48
C VAL A 121 -5.86 -12.43 5.11
N CYS A 122 -4.60 -12.20 5.48
CA CYS A 122 -3.91 -10.95 5.14
C CYS A 122 -3.67 -10.80 3.63
N ASP A 123 -3.29 -11.90 2.97
CA ASP A 123 -2.99 -11.91 1.54
C ASP A 123 -4.27 -11.73 0.72
N GLU A 124 -5.33 -12.45 1.08
CA GLU A 124 -6.66 -12.31 0.49
C GLU A 124 -7.23 -10.91 0.71
N SER A 125 -7.19 -10.40 1.94
CA SER A 125 -7.70 -9.06 2.26
C SER A 125 -6.92 -7.98 1.51
N TRP A 126 -5.61 -8.16 1.34
CA TRP A 126 -4.80 -7.24 0.55
C TRP A 126 -5.17 -7.30 -0.93
N MET A 127 -5.26 -8.50 -1.52
CA MET A 127 -5.70 -8.69 -2.90
C MET A 127 -7.05 -8.03 -3.17
N PHE A 128 -8.07 -8.33 -2.34
CA PHE A 128 -9.39 -7.75 -2.51
C PHE A 128 -9.41 -6.23 -2.32
N THR A 129 -8.60 -5.70 -1.40
CA THR A 129 -8.44 -4.25 -1.26
C THR A 129 -7.85 -3.64 -2.54
N VAL A 130 -6.78 -4.23 -3.07
CA VAL A 130 -6.12 -3.76 -4.29
C VAL A 130 -7.09 -3.80 -5.47
N LEU A 131 -7.79 -4.92 -5.69
CA LEU A 131 -8.78 -5.06 -6.76
C LEU A 131 -9.92 -4.04 -6.63
N ALA A 132 -10.44 -3.84 -5.41
CA ALA A 132 -11.52 -2.89 -5.18
C ALA A 132 -11.09 -1.44 -5.43
N VAL A 133 -9.83 -1.10 -5.12
CA VAL A 133 -9.22 0.20 -5.34
C VAL A 133 -8.97 0.45 -6.82
N ILE A 134 -8.29 -0.46 -7.53
CA ILE A 134 -7.97 -0.27 -8.96
C ILE A 134 -9.20 -0.34 -9.86
N GLY A 135 -10.20 -1.13 -9.45
CA GLY A 135 -11.49 -1.23 -10.14
C GLY A 135 -12.46 -0.11 -9.77
N GLU A 136 -12.06 0.81 -8.89
CA GLU A 136 -12.86 1.98 -8.46
C GLU A 136 -14.26 1.63 -7.93
N THR A 137 -14.42 0.41 -7.40
CA THR A 137 -15.73 -0.08 -6.93
C THR A 137 -16.15 0.48 -5.56
N LEU A 138 -15.22 1.10 -4.86
CA LEU A 138 -15.42 1.63 -3.52
C LEU A 138 -16.08 3.01 -3.52
N ASP A 139 -15.88 3.78 -4.58
CA ASP A 139 -16.41 5.13 -4.72
C ASP A 139 -17.23 5.24 -6.01
N LEU A 140 -18.45 5.75 -5.91
CA LEU A 140 -19.29 5.89 -7.11
C LEU A 140 -18.84 7.06 -7.98
N ASP A 141 -18.25 8.08 -7.36
CA ASP A 141 -17.76 9.27 -8.06
C ASP A 141 -16.32 9.07 -8.58
N GLY A 142 -15.68 7.94 -8.23
CA GLY A 142 -14.35 7.54 -8.72
C GLY A 142 -13.20 8.47 -8.32
N ASP A 143 -13.35 9.30 -7.29
CA ASP A 143 -12.41 10.40 -7.02
C ASP A 143 -11.97 10.47 -5.55
N GLN A 144 -12.64 9.77 -4.63
CA GLN A 144 -12.39 9.86 -3.20
C GLN A 144 -11.26 8.95 -2.71
N VAL A 145 -11.09 7.79 -3.33
CA VAL A 145 -10.09 6.79 -2.91
C VAL A 145 -8.74 7.10 -3.54
N VAL A 146 -7.73 7.29 -2.68
CA VAL A 146 -6.40 7.74 -3.08
C VAL A 146 -5.43 6.56 -3.22
N GLY A 147 -5.57 5.57 -2.33
CA GLY A 147 -4.68 4.43 -2.31
C GLY A 147 -4.93 3.49 -1.14
N ALA A 148 -4.09 2.47 -1.04
CA ALA A 148 -4.08 1.53 0.06
C ALA A 148 -2.66 1.13 0.46
N VAL A 149 -2.50 0.74 1.72
CA VAL A 149 -1.22 0.33 2.30
C VAL A 149 -1.41 -0.95 3.10
N VAL A 150 -0.57 -1.95 2.87
CA VAL A 150 -0.43 -3.10 3.79
C VAL A 150 0.87 -2.98 4.56
N SER A 151 0.79 -3.20 5.87
CA SER A 151 1.89 -3.05 6.82
C SER A 151 2.07 -4.34 7.60
N ILE A 152 3.23 -4.98 7.44
CA ILE A 152 3.58 -6.21 8.14
C ILE A 152 4.31 -5.87 9.43
N ARG A 153 3.79 -6.33 10.58
CA ARG A 153 4.41 -6.09 11.89
C ARG A 153 4.52 -7.39 12.69
N LYS A 154 5.25 -7.30 13.80
CA LYS A 154 5.51 -8.44 14.70
C LYS A 154 4.24 -8.97 15.36
N SER A 155 3.37 -8.08 15.83
CA SER A 155 2.17 -8.44 16.60
C SER A 155 0.89 -8.45 15.77
N GLN A 156 0.72 -7.46 14.89
CA GLN A 156 -0.51 -7.26 14.13
C GLN A 156 -0.20 -6.72 12.74
N ASP A 157 -0.73 -7.37 11.72
CA ASP A 157 -0.66 -6.84 10.36
C ASP A 157 -1.83 -5.89 10.13
N ARG A 158 -1.62 -4.87 9.30
CA ARG A 158 -2.61 -3.81 9.09
C ARG A 158 -2.77 -3.54 7.61
N ILE A 159 -4.00 -3.35 7.18
CA ILE A 159 -4.33 -2.81 5.85
C ILE A 159 -5.01 -1.47 6.08
N ALA A 160 -4.54 -0.43 5.41
CA ALA A 160 -5.09 0.90 5.48
C ALA A 160 -5.61 1.33 4.11
N LEU A 161 -6.84 1.83 4.05
CA LEU A 161 -7.43 2.43 2.86
C LEU A 161 -7.44 3.96 3.03
N TRP A 162 -6.82 4.68 2.10
CA TRP A 162 -6.65 6.13 2.13
C TRP A 162 -7.73 6.82 1.29
N ILE A 163 -8.32 7.86 1.87
CA ILE A 163 -9.42 8.64 1.30
C ILE A 163 -9.06 10.12 1.42
N LYS A 164 -9.33 10.91 0.38
CA LYS A 164 -9.01 12.34 0.35
C LYS A 164 -9.95 13.21 1.18
N SER A 165 -11.19 12.74 1.39
CA SER A 165 -12.22 13.46 2.14
C SER A 165 -12.37 12.92 3.56
N SER A 166 -12.69 13.81 4.48
CA SER A 166 -13.09 13.51 5.86
C SER A 166 -14.61 13.63 6.07
N ASP A 167 -15.39 13.84 5.00
CA ASP A 167 -16.85 13.88 5.07
C ASP A 167 -17.41 12.54 5.60
N LYS A 168 -18.28 12.62 6.62
CA LYS A 168 -18.80 11.44 7.32
C LYS A 168 -19.65 10.55 6.42
N HIS A 169 -20.42 11.10 5.50
CA HIS A 169 -21.28 10.34 4.60
C HIS A 169 -20.44 9.59 3.57
N ILE A 170 -19.48 10.28 2.94
CA ILE A 170 -18.54 9.68 1.99
C ILE A 170 -17.74 8.56 2.66
N CYS A 171 -17.14 8.86 3.82
CA CYS A 171 -16.35 7.88 4.56
C CYS A 171 -17.19 6.66 4.94
N ARG A 172 -18.42 6.85 5.43
CA ARG A 172 -19.31 5.75 5.80
C ARG A 172 -19.62 4.85 4.61
N ASN A 173 -19.95 5.43 3.46
CA ASN A 173 -20.31 4.66 2.26
C ASN A 173 -19.12 3.84 1.73
N ILE A 174 -17.94 4.48 1.61
CA ILE A 174 -16.70 3.80 1.20
C ILE A 174 -16.33 2.70 2.19
N GLY A 175 -16.40 2.99 3.50
CA GLY A 175 -16.11 2.02 4.55
C GLY A 175 -17.03 0.81 4.52
N LEU A 176 -18.33 0.99 4.25
CA LEU A 176 -19.29 -0.12 4.11
C LEU A 176 -19.00 -0.97 2.87
N ARG A 177 -18.68 -0.36 1.73
CA ARG A 177 -18.29 -1.09 0.52
C ARG A 177 -16.99 -1.86 0.72
N TRP A 178 -16.02 -1.25 1.40
CA TRP A 178 -14.76 -1.92 1.70
C TRP A 178 -14.95 -3.10 2.65
N LYS A 179 -15.80 -2.98 3.69
CA LYS A 179 -16.18 -4.13 4.53
C LYS A 179 -16.82 -5.25 3.72
N LYS A 180 -17.69 -4.91 2.77
CA LYS A 180 -18.34 -5.88 1.89
C LYS A 180 -17.34 -6.56 0.96
N ALA A 181 -16.41 -5.81 0.37
CA ALA A 181 -15.37 -6.35 -0.50
C ALA A 181 -14.42 -7.32 0.23
N LEU A 182 -14.20 -7.09 1.52
CA LEU A 182 -13.37 -7.94 2.39
C LEU A 182 -14.13 -9.06 3.10
N ASP A 183 -15.45 -9.13 2.96
CA ASP A 183 -16.33 -10.05 3.69
C ASP A 183 -16.17 -10.00 5.23
N ILE A 184 -15.85 -8.82 5.78
CA ILE A 184 -15.63 -8.62 7.22
C ILE A 184 -16.83 -7.97 7.92
N HIS A 185 -17.84 -8.78 8.22
CA HIS A 185 -19.08 -8.26 8.83
C HIS A 185 -18.95 -7.86 10.32
N LYS A 186 -18.10 -8.55 11.09
CA LYS A 186 -18.02 -8.36 12.55
C LYS A 186 -16.96 -7.34 13.01
N VAL A 187 -16.17 -6.81 12.08
CA VAL A 187 -15.04 -5.93 12.43
C VAL A 187 -15.48 -4.47 12.44
N ASN A 188 -15.15 -3.77 13.53
CA ASN A 188 -15.34 -2.33 13.59
C ASN A 188 -14.13 -1.61 12.96
N LEU A 189 -14.34 -1.05 11.77
CA LEU A 189 -13.33 -0.23 11.10
C LEU A 189 -13.35 1.18 11.68
N LYS A 190 -12.21 1.62 12.20
CA LYS A 190 -12.03 2.99 12.66
C LYS A 190 -11.48 3.84 11.52
N PHE A 191 -12.10 4.99 11.28
CA PHE A 191 -11.56 6.04 10.43
C PHE A 191 -10.62 6.92 11.25
N GLN A 192 -9.43 7.19 10.73
CA GLN A 192 -8.43 8.06 11.34
C GLN A 192 -8.16 9.23 10.41
N VAL A 193 -8.51 10.43 10.85
CA VAL A 193 -8.22 11.67 10.11
C VAL A 193 -6.72 11.97 10.21
N HIS A 194 -6.09 12.35 9.11
CA HIS A 194 -4.63 12.55 9.09
C HIS A 194 -4.19 13.71 10.00
N ARG A 195 -4.96 14.80 10.03
CA ARG A 195 -4.70 15.96 10.91
C ARG A 195 -4.64 15.60 12.39
N ASP A 196 -5.53 14.72 12.86
CA ASP A 196 -5.57 14.33 14.27
C ASP A 196 -4.40 13.41 14.63
N VAL A 197 -4.03 12.50 13.73
CA VAL A 197 -2.86 11.63 13.90
C VAL A 197 -1.58 12.46 13.95
N PHE A 198 -1.45 13.46 13.08
CA PHE A 198 -0.34 14.40 13.06
C PHE A 198 -0.25 15.19 14.38
N SER A 199 -1.38 15.69 14.87
CA SER A 199 -1.45 16.45 16.14
C SER A 199 -1.13 15.61 17.37
N VAL A 200 -1.37 14.30 17.34
CA VAL A 200 -0.90 13.36 18.38
C VAL A 200 0.61 13.17 18.29
N ARG A 201 1.15 12.97 17.08
CA ARG A 201 2.58 12.74 16.87
C ARG A 201 3.45 13.93 17.27
N LEU A 202 3.03 15.16 16.91
CA LEU A 202 3.75 16.37 17.35
C LEU A 202 3.79 16.51 18.88
N ARG A 203 2.71 16.12 19.58
CA ARG A 203 2.68 16.18 21.04
C ARG A 203 3.64 15.17 21.69
N GLU A 204 3.90 14.01 21.10
CA GLU A 204 4.85 13.03 21.65
C GLU A 204 6.30 13.32 21.24
N ASP A 205 6.53 13.71 20.00
CA ASP A 205 7.89 13.85 19.43
C ASP A 205 8.50 15.24 19.74
N GLU A 206 7.72 16.32 19.84
CA GLU A 206 8.24 17.67 20.14
C GLU A 206 8.47 17.94 21.63
N TRP A 207 7.92 17.14 22.55
CA TRP A 207 8.20 17.28 24.00
C TRP A 207 9.68 17.05 24.31
N TYR A 208 10.31 16.07 23.64
CA TYR A 208 11.73 15.77 23.82
C TYR A 208 12.66 16.79 23.12
N CYS A 209 12.20 17.42 22.04
CA CYS A 209 12.96 18.44 21.31
C CYS A 209 12.88 19.82 21.98
N LEU A 210 11.71 20.20 22.50
CA LEU A 210 11.51 21.48 23.20
C LEU A 210 12.15 21.49 24.60
N ALA A 211 12.23 20.33 25.28
CA ALA A 211 12.93 20.22 26.56
C ALA A 211 14.46 20.38 26.49
N ARG A 212 15.05 20.45 25.28
CA ARG A 212 16.49 20.70 25.06
C ARG A 212 16.82 22.10 24.53
N GLN A 213 15.83 22.93 24.24
CA GLN A 213 16.04 24.27 23.65
C GLN A 213 15.81 25.43 24.62
N VAL A 214 15.58 25.18 25.91
CA VAL A 214 15.39 26.26 26.89
C VAL A 214 16.42 26.12 28.02
N PRO A 215 17.29 27.13 28.25
CA PRO A 215 18.15 27.18 29.42
C PRO A 215 17.30 27.15 30.69
N TRP A 216 17.62 26.22 31.58
CA TRP A 216 17.01 26.09 32.90
C TRP A 216 17.15 27.39 33.71
N ARG A 217 16.09 28.19 33.79
CA ARG A 217 15.78 29.10 34.90
C ARG A 217 14.38 29.71 34.72
N HIS A 218 13.56 29.55 35.76
CA HIS A 218 12.21 30.08 35.96
C HIS A 218 11.10 29.45 35.09
N TYR A 219 10.43 28.43 35.62
CA TYR A 219 9.15 28.59 36.32
C TYR A 219 8.77 27.25 36.95
N ALA A 220 8.94 27.16 38.27
CA ALA A 220 8.15 26.24 39.08
C ALA A 220 6.75 26.83 39.25
N THR A 221 5.76 25.95 39.46
CA THR A 221 4.31 26.21 39.65
C THR A 221 3.58 26.33 38.31
N ILE A 222 2.78 25.35 37.88
CA ILE A 222 1.54 24.91 38.51
C ILE A 222 1.30 23.42 38.27
N ARG A 223 1.10 22.68 39.37
CA ARG A 223 0.40 21.39 39.42
C ARG A 223 -1.08 21.60 39.08
N SER A 224 -1.68 20.72 38.29
CA SER A 224 -2.75 19.85 38.80
C SER A 224 -3.08 18.73 37.81
N LYS A 225 -3.13 17.51 38.38
CA LYS A 225 -3.81 16.34 37.83
C LYS A 225 -5.30 16.47 38.18
N GLN A 226 -6.17 16.17 37.23
CA GLN A 226 -7.55 15.66 37.38
C GLN A 226 -7.84 15.01 36.01
N ALA A 227 -7.94 13.70 35.78
CA ALA A 227 -8.54 12.61 36.53
C ALA A 227 -9.92 12.98 37.07
N PHE A 228 -10.96 12.82 36.24
CA PHE A 228 -12.29 12.44 36.72
C PHE A 228 -12.95 11.45 35.76
N GLN A 229 -13.04 10.23 36.28
CA GLN A 229 -13.90 9.13 35.89
C GLN A 229 -15.30 9.44 36.44
N VAL A 230 -16.34 9.36 35.62
CA VAL A 230 -17.73 9.38 36.10
C VAL A 230 -18.35 8.03 35.79
N ILE A 231 -18.52 7.26 36.85
CA ILE A 231 -19.51 6.20 36.98
C ILE A 231 -20.82 6.91 37.35
N LEU A 232 -21.91 6.58 36.68
CA LEU A 232 -23.25 6.78 37.22
C LEU A 232 -24.02 5.47 37.13
N TYR A 233 -24.77 5.25 38.21
CA TYR A 233 -25.65 4.14 38.56
C TYR A 233 -26.53 3.62 37.43
#